data_AF-Q741U3-F1
#
_entry.id   AF-Q741U3-F1
#
_cell.length_a   1.000
_cell.length_b   1.000
_cell.length_c   1.000
_cell.angle_alpha   90.00
_cell.angle_beta   90.00
_cell.angle_gamma   90.00
#
_symmetry.space_group_name_H-M   'P 1'
#
loop_
_entity.id
_entity.type
_entity.pdbx_description
1 polymer ?
#
loop_
_entity_poly.entity_id
_entity_poly.type
_entity_poly.pdbx_seq_one_letter_code
_entity_poly.pdbx_strand_id
1 'polypeptide(L)'
;MWDGSAMNRLLLKGIELRYVLAMQLAVHGPADIGELIKALDWHGFCVQGRPSKAVSDALRWEIVHGRVRRLGRGRYGPGGMPRSTEHRIHQRVLALREAARCRCEAGT
;
A
#
# COMPACT_ATOMS: atom_id res chain seq x y z
N MET A 1 -21.02 -13.36 -10.14
CA MET A 1 -19.96 -12.90 -11.07
C MET A 1 -18.66 -12.84 -10.28
N TRP A 2 -17.92 -13.94 -10.25
CA TRP A 2 -16.62 -14.00 -9.58
C TRP A 2 -15.59 -13.55 -10.59
N ASP A 3 -14.99 -12.41 -10.33
CA ASP A 3 -14.06 -11.75 -11.25
C ASP A 3 -12.74 -12.56 -11.28
N GLY A 4 -12.31 -12.97 -12.49
CA GLY A 4 -11.02 -13.64 -12.71
C GLY A 4 -9.81 -12.82 -12.24
N SER A 5 -10.03 -11.54 -11.94
CA SER A 5 -9.10 -10.61 -11.28
C SER A 5 -8.58 -11.11 -9.90
N ALA A 6 -9.32 -11.98 -9.21
CA ALA A 6 -8.87 -12.50 -7.91
C ALA A 6 -7.62 -13.41 -8.00
N MET A 7 -7.38 -14.07 -9.14
CA MET A 7 -6.29 -15.03 -9.29
C MET A 7 -4.92 -14.40 -9.59
N ASN A 8 -4.88 -13.11 -9.90
CA ASN A 8 -3.67 -12.50 -10.45
C ASN A 8 -3.20 -11.23 -9.74
N ARG A 9 -3.49 -11.12 -8.44
CA ARG A 9 -3.00 -10.01 -7.60
C ARG A 9 -1.64 -10.34 -6.98
N LEU A 10 -0.78 -9.31 -6.87
CA LEU A 10 0.50 -9.43 -6.19
C LEU A 10 0.32 -9.34 -4.68
N LEU A 11 0.71 -10.39 -3.97
CA LEU A 11 0.62 -10.46 -2.51
C LEU A 11 1.73 -9.62 -1.85
N LEU A 12 1.35 -8.52 -1.23
CA LEU A 12 2.27 -7.67 -0.47
C LEU A 12 2.39 -8.14 0.98
N LYS A 13 3.62 -8.14 1.48
CA LYS A 13 3.94 -8.51 2.87
C LYS A 13 5.06 -7.64 3.44
N GLY A 14 5.10 -7.54 4.76
CA GLY A 14 6.20 -6.90 5.49
C GLY A 14 6.49 -5.48 5.01
N ILE A 15 7.73 -5.26 4.57
CA ILE A 15 8.23 -3.93 4.19
C ILE A 15 7.58 -3.38 2.91
N GLU A 16 7.16 -4.25 1.99
CA GLU A 16 6.57 -3.83 0.71
C GLU A 16 5.19 -3.22 0.93
N LEU A 17 4.36 -3.86 1.76
CA LEU A 17 3.06 -3.31 2.16
C LEU A 17 3.22 -1.96 2.84
N ARG A 18 4.20 -1.84 3.75
CA ARG A 18 4.48 -0.58 4.46
C ARG A 18 4.86 0.54 3.49
N TYR A 19 5.73 0.23 2.53
CA TYR A 19 6.22 1.17 1.53
C TYR A 19 5.12 1.66 0.60
N VAL A 20 4.28 0.74 0.10
CA VAL A 20 3.14 1.10 -0.75
C VAL A 20 2.16 2.00 -0.01
N LEU A 21 1.82 1.68 1.25
CA LEU A 21 0.89 2.48 2.05
C LEU A 21 1.46 3.86 2.39
N ALA A 22 2.74 3.93 2.79
CA ALA A 22 3.39 5.22 3.06
C ALA A 22 3.44 6.10 1.81
N MET A 23 3.75 5.54 0.64
CA MET A 23 3.73 6.31 -0.61
C MET A 23 2.33 6.70 -1.05
N GLN A 24 1.33 5.84 -0.86
CA GLN A 24 -0.06 6.18 -1.16
C GLN A 24 -0.47 7.43 -0.39
N LEU A 25 -0.13 7.50 0.90
CA LEU A 25 -0.43 8.67 1.74
C LEU A 25 0.43 9.90 1.38
N ALA A 26 1.68 9.71 0.98
CA ALA A 26 2.55 10.81 0.55
C ALA A 26 2.08 11.46 -0.76
N VAL A 27 1.63 10.66 -1.74
CA VAL A 27 1.20 11.16 -3.06
C VAL A 27 -0.24 11.68 -3.03
N HIS A 28 -1.16 10.95 -2.39
CA HIS A 28 -2.59 11.24 -2.45
C HIS A 28 -3.12 11.96 -1.20
N GLY A 29 -2.30 12.11 -0.17
CA GLY A 29 -2.67 12.76 1.08
C GLY A 29 -3.40 11.82 2.05
N PRO A 30 -4.11 12.40 3.06
CA PRO A 30 -4.82 11.64 4.07
C PRO A 30 -5.88 10.69 3.52
N ALA A 31 -5.92 9.46 4.04
CA ALA A 31 -6.87 8.44 3.67
C ALA A 31 -7.34 7.60 4.87
N ASP A 32 -8.53 7.01 4.77
CA ASP A 32 -9.02 6.01 5.70
C ASP A 32 -8.59 4.58 5.34
N ILE A 33 -8.77 3.62 6.25
CA ILE A 33 -8.40 2.20 6.02
C ILE A 33 -9.12 1.61 4.80
N GLY A 34 -10.38 1.97 4.57
CA GLY A 34 -11.16 1.48 3.43
C GLY A 34 -10.64 2.00 2.11
N GLU A 35 -10.31 3.29 2.04
CA GLU A 35 -9.67 3.95 0.90
C GLU A 35 -8.29 3.33 0.61
N LEU A 36 -7.49 3.05 1.64
CA LEU A 36 -6.20 2.39 1.48
C LEU A 36 -6.36 0.95 0.95
N ILE A 37 -7.35 0.20 1.42
CA ILE A 37 -7.64 -1.15 0.89
C ILE A 37 -8.07 -1.07 -0.58
N LYS A 38 -8.95 -0.12 -0.93
CA LYS A 38 -9.37 0.12 -2.32
C LYS A 38 -8.19 0.50 -3.21
N ALA A 39 -7.27 1.33 -2.72
CA ALA A 39 -6.08 1.71 -3.47
C ALA A 39 -5.15 0.51 -3.71
N LEU A 40 -5.00 -0.40 -2.73
CA LEU A 40 -4.26 -1.64 -2.93
C LEU A 40 -4.91 -2.49 -4.01
N ASP A 41 -6.23 -2.69 -3.93
CA ASP A 41 -6.97 -3.49 -4.91
C ASP A 41 -6.90 -2.90 -6.32
N TRP A 42 -7.05 -1.58 -6.45
CA TRP A 42 -6.92 -0.84 -7.71
C TRP A 42 -5.56 -1.04 -8.38
N HIS A 43 -4.49 -1.14 -7.58
CA HIS A 43 -3.14 -1.40 -8.09
C HIS A 43 -2.84 -2.89 -8.31
N GLY A 44 -3.83 -3.78 -8.17
CA GLY A 44 -3.64 -5.22 -8.32
C GLY A 44 -2.88 -5.85 -7.15
N PHE A 45 -2.89 -5.22 -5.97
CA PHE A 45 -2.26 -5.76 -4.77
C PHE A 45 -3.28 -6.48 -3.89
N CYS A 46 -2.81 -7.51 -3.19
CA CYS A 46 -3.53 -8.14 -2.09
C CYS A 46 -2.64 -8.28 -0.86
N VAL A 47 -3.23 -8.57 0.29
CA VAL A 47 -2.51 -8.77 1.56
C VAL A 47 -2.94 -10.06 2.21
N GLN A 48 -2.05 -10.65 3.00
CA GLN A 48 -2.34 -11.91 3.69
C GLN A 48 -3.31 -11.68 4.86
N GLY A 49 -4.36 -12.51 4.95
CA GLY A 49 -5.33 -12.45 6.04
C GLY A 49 -6.28 -11.26 5.95
N ARG A 50 -6.69 -10.72 7.11
CA ARG A 50 -7.69 -9.63 7.17
C ARG A 50 -7.07 -8.29 6.71
N PRO A 51 -7.52 -7.69 5.59
CA PRO A 51 -6.88 -6.50 5.02
C PRO A 51 -6.82 -5.31 5.97
N SER A 52 -7.91 -5.01 6.68
CA SER A 52 -7.95 -3.90 7.63
C SER A 52 -6.91 -4.04 8.74
N LYS A 53 -6.65 -5.27 9.20
CA LYS A 53 -5.64 -5.55 10.24
C LYS A 53 -4.23 -5.41 9.67
N ALA A 54 -3.97 -6.00 8.51
CA ALA A 54 -2.67 -5.91 7.86
C ALA A 54 -2.28 -4.44 7.57
N VAL A 55 -3.21 -3.65 7.03
CA VAL A 55 -3.03 -2.20 6.79
C VAL A 55 -2.78 -1.47 8.10
N SER A 56 -3.62 -1.69 9.13
CA SER A 56 -3.44 -1.03 10.43
C SER A 56 -2.09 -1.36 11.09
N ASP A 57 -1.67 -2.62 11.04
CA ASP A 57 -0.41 -3.07 11.63
C ASP A 57 0.80 -2.54 10.83
N ALA A 58 0.73 -2.47 9.50
CA ALA A 58 1.75 -1.84 8.67
C ALA A 58 1.86 -0.33 8.96
N LEU A 59 0.75 0.39 9.04
CA LEU A 59 0.75 1.83 9.35
C LEU A 59 1.25 2.13 10.76
N ARG A 60 1.01 1.25 11.73
CA ARG A 60 1.56 1.40 13.09
C ARG A 60 3.09 1.43 13.04
N TRP A 61 3.73 0.57 12.24
CA TRP A 61 5.17 0.61 12.05
C TRP A 61 5.64 1.92 11.40
N GLU A 62 4.92 2.40 10.40
CA GLU A 62 5.28 3.64 9.69
C GLU A 62 5.09 4.90 10.57
N ILE A 63 4.14 4.87 11.51
CA ILE A 63 3.98 5.91 12.52
C ILE A 63 5.19 5.98 13.45
N VAL A 64 5.69 4.82 13.92
CA VAL A 64 6.90 4.76 14.76
C VAL A 64 8.11 5.34 14.03
N HIS A 65 8.18 5.18 12.70
CA HIS A 65 9.25 5.75 11.88
C HIS A 65 9.01 7.22 11.47
N GLY A 66 7.89 7.84 11.88
CA GLY A 66 7.54 9.22 11.54
C GLY A 66 7.08 9.45 10.09
N ARG A 67 7.05 8.40 9.26
CA ARG A 67 6.68 8.48 7.83
C ARG A 67 5.18 8.63 7.60
N VAL A 68 4.37 8.19 8.57
CA VAL A 68 2.90 8.29 8.57
C VAL A 68 2.44 8.91 9.89
N ARG A 69 1.34 9.64 9.88
CA ARG A 69 0.67 10.13 11.08
C ARG A 69 -0.76 9.61 11.18
N ARG A 70 -1.21 9.31 12.40
CA ARG A 70 -2.61 9.00 12.68
C ARG A 70 -3.36 10.32 12.88
N LEU A 71 -4.41 10.55 12.09
CA LEU A 71 -5.21 11.78 12.13
C LEU A 71 -6.54 11.59 12.87
N GLY A 72 -6.96 10.35 13.08
CA GLY A 72 -8.19 10.03 13.78
C GLY A 72 -8.43 8.52 13.86
N ARG A 73 -9.67 8.13 14.17
CA ARG A 73 -10.07 6.73 14.12
C ARG A 73 -10.06 6.24 12.67
N GLY A 74 -9.19 5.29 12.35
CA GLY A 74 -9.09 4.69 11.01
C GLY A 74 -8.58 5.63 9.92
N ARG A 75 -8.16 6.85 10.25
CA ARG A 75 -7.68 7.86 9.30
C ARG A 75 -6.20 8.15 9.52
N TYR A 76 -5.44 8.12 8.43
CA TYR A 76 -4.00 8.28 8.41
C TYR A 76 -3.60 9.33 7.38
N GLY A 77 -2.43 9.93 7.55
CA GLY A 77 -1.91 10.91 6.61
C GLY A 77 -0.39 10.85 6.49
N PRO A 78 0.18 11.61 5.55
CA PRO A 78 1.61 11.66 5.35
C PRO A 78 2.31 12.28 6.57
N GLY A 79 3.41 11.66 6.98
CA GLY A 79 4.37 12.20 7.93
C GLY A 79 5.59 12.80 7.21
N GLY A 80 6.70 12.95 7.93
CA GLY A 80 7.95 13.44 7.37
C GLY A 80 8.78 12.29 6.79
N MET A 81 9.22 12.41 5.54
CA MET A 81 10.13 11.44 4.92
C MET A 81 11.37 12.14 4.35
N PRO A 82 12.60 11.73 4.73
CA PRO A 82 13.80 12.23 4.07
C PRO A 82 13.80 11.89 2.58
N ARG A 83 14.20 12.84 1.72
CA ARG A 83 14.14 12.66 0.25
C ARG A 83 14.83 11.41 -0.27
N SER A 84 15.95 11.00 0.32
CA SER A 84 16.65 9.77 -0.07
C SER A 84 15.82 8.52 0.21
N THR A 85 15.12 8.49 1.35
CA THR A 85 14.22 7.40 1.72
C THR A 85 12.98 7.39 0.84
N GLU A 86 12.40 8.57 0.59
CA GLU A 86 11.28 8.73 -0.33
C GLU A 86 11.62 8.23 -1.73
N HIS A 87 12.76 8.63 -2.28
CA HIS A 87 13.21 8.17 -3.58
C HIS A 87 13.36 6.64 -3.65
N ARG A 88 14.02 6.04 -2.67
CA ARG A 88 14.20 4.58 -2.60
C ARG A 88 12.85 3.85 -2.51
N ILE A 89 11.95 4.33 -1.66
CA ILE A 89 10.62 3.74 -1.49
C ILE A 89 9.80 3.91 -2.78
N HIS A 90 9.83 5.09 -3.39
CA HIS A 90 9.14 5.38 -4.64
C HIS A 90 9.56 4.43 -5.76
N GLN A 91 10.87 4.26 -5.98
CA GLN A 91 11.38 3.32 -6.99
C GLN A 91 10.93 1.88 -6.71
N ARG A 92 10.94 1.46 -5.45
CA ARG A 92 10.44 0.13 -5.08
C ARG A 92 8.93 -0.02 -5.34
N VAL A 93 8.13 1.00 -5.05
CA VAL A 93 6.68 1.00 -5.29
C VAL A 93 6.36 0.98 -6.78
N LEU A 94 7.10 1.72 -7.61
CA LEU A 94 6.96 1.64 -9.06
C LEU A 94 7.24 0.23 -9.58
N ALA A 95 8.33 -0.39 -9.17
CA ALA A 95 8.66 -1.77 -9.56
C ALA A 95 7.57 -2.78 -9.14
N LEU A 96 6.96 -2.60 -7.97
CA LEU A 96 5.86 -3.45 -7.51
C LEU A 96 4.59 -3.25 -8.34
N ARG A 97 4.27 -2.00 -8.74
CA ARG A 97 3.12 -1.69 -9.60
C ARG A 97 3.30 -2.30 -10.98
N GLU A 98 4.49 -2.19 -11.57
CA GLU A 98 4.83 -2.86 -12.84
C GLU A 98 4.70 -4.39 -12.72
N ALA A 99 5.24 -4.98 -11.66
CA ALA A 99 5.12 -6.43 -11.43
C ALA A 99 3.67 -6.89 -11.27
N ALA A 100 2.82 -6.12 -10.58
CA ALA A 100 1.39 -6.41 -10.46
C ALA A 100 0.68 -6.30 -11.81
N ARG A 101 1.03 -5.29 -12.63
CA ARG A 101 0.48 -5.11 -13.97
C ARG A 101 0.85 -6.27 -14.91
N CYS A 102 2.13 -6.63 -14.99
CA CYS A 102 2.59 -7.76 -15.81
C CYS A 102 1.93 -9.07 -15.38
N ARG A 103 1.72 -9.24 -14.07
CA ARG A 103 0.99 -10.38 -13.53
C ARG A 103 -0.42 -10.38 -14.10
N CYS A 104 -1.20 -9.31 -13.91
CA CYS A 104 -2.57 -9.18 -14.46
C CYS A 104 -2.66 -9.47 -15.97
N GLU A 105 -1.74 -8.93 -16.77
CA GLU A 105 -1.71 -9.09 -18.23
C GLU A 105 -1.46 -10.55 -18.67
N ALA A 106 -0.66 -11.32 -17.93
CA ALA A 106 -0.38 -12.73 -18.24
C ALA A 106 -1.54 -13.72 -17.92
N GLY A 107 -2.64 -13.22 -17.34
CA GLY A 107 -3.83 -14.03 -17.01
C GLY A 107 -5.03 -13.82 -17.93
N THR A 108 -4.86 -13.11 -19.05
CA THR A 108 -5.86 -12.93 -20.12
C THR A 108 -5.48 -13.82 -21.30
#